data_AF-A0A7W3Z6T2-F1
#
_entry.id   AF-A0A7W3Z6T2-F1
#
_cell.length_a   1.000
_cell.length_b   1.000
_cell.length_c   1.000
_cell.angle_alpha   90.00
_cell.angle_beta   90.00
_cell.angle_gamma   90.00
#
_symmetry.space_group_name_H-M   'P 1'
#
loop_
_entity.id
_entity.type
_entity.pdbx_description
1 polymer ?
#
loop_
_entity_poly.entity_id
_entity_poly.type
_entity_poly.pdbx_seq_one_letter_code
_entity_poly.pdbx_strand_id
1 'polypeptide(L)'
;MSSIIIKHNIQTEKINISFDTQNGSLSFPEVEIDIKTDIDFNELLIKLTEFIELNKSIDYEFIDEFKLLDNSSKIKLIKETLEEIYNNYNNHIIIDNTIEEKAVDDKEDDLPF
;
A
#
# COMPACT_ATOMS: atom_id res chain seq x y z
N MET A 1 11.11 -5.76 9.56
CA MET A 1 9.88 -6.08 8.81
C MET A 1 10.21 -6.00 7.34
N SER A 2 9.70 -6.93 6.53
CA SER A 2 9.84 -6.84 5.07
C SER A 2 8.68 -6.02 4.54
N SER A 3 8.96 -5.05 3.67
CA SER A 3 7.95 -4.17 3.08
C SER A 3 7.73 -4.50 1.60
N ILE A 4 6.57 -4.09 1.10
CA ILE A 4 6.25 -4.06 -0.33
C ILE A 4 6.48 -2.63 -0.81
N ILE A 5 7.29 -2.44 -1.85
CA ILE A 5 7.46 -1.12 -2.47
C ILE A 5 6.45 -0.98 -3.60
N ILE A 6 5.59 0.03 -3.50
CA ILE A 6 4.64 0.42 -4.55
C ILE A 6 5.19 1.62 -5.32
N LYS A 7 5.41 1.46 -6.63
CA LYS A 7 5.93 2.53 -7.48
C LYS A 7 4.82 3.05 -8.38
N HIS A 8 4.58 4.35 -8.32
CA HIS A 8 3.60 5.05 -9.13
C HIS A 8 4.31 5.81 -10.25
N ASN A 9 4.21 5.34 -11.48
CA ASN A 9 4.69 6.05 -12.64
C ASN A 9 3.58 6.96 -13.17
N ILE A 10 3.70 8.27 -12.90
CA ILE A 10 2.72 9.27 -13.27
C ILE A 10 2.96 9.69 -14.71
N GLN A 11 1.97 9.43 -15.56
CA GLN A 11 1.95 9.83 -16.95
C GLN A 11 0.82 10.82 -17.18
N THR A 12 0.79 11.44 -18.37
CA THR A 12 -0.21 12.47 -18.70
C THR A 12 -1.65 11.96 -18.63
N GLU A 13 -1.85 10.67 -18.91
CA GLU A 13 -3.18 10.09 -19.10
C GLU A 13 -3.49 8.91 -18.18
N LYS A 14 -2.48 8.41 -17.47
CA LYS A 14 -2.63 7.29 -16.54
C LYS A 14 -1.55 7.29 -15.45
N ILE A 15 -1.80 6.57 -14.36
CA ILE A 15 -0.80 6.23 -13.36
C ILE A 15 -0.62 4.72 -13.40
N ASN A 16 0.58 4.25 -13.74
CA ASN A 16 0.89 2.83 -13.69
C ASN A 16 1.50 2.53 -12.32
N ILE A 17 0.96 1.51 -11.65
CA ILE A 17 1.32 1.10 -10.30
C ILE A 17 1.96 -0.27 -10.39
N SER A 18 3.21 -0.36 -9.94
CA SER A 18 3.97 -1.61 -9.88
C SER A 18 4.31 -1.97 -8.44
N PHE A 19 4.42 -3.27 -8.17
CA PHE A 19 4.61 -3.80 -6.82
C PHE A 19 5.89 -4.63 -6.77
N ASP A 20 6.81 -4.24 -5.89
CA ASP A 20 8.04 -4.98 -5.61
C ASP A 20 7.97 -5.59 -4.20
N THR A 21 7.92 -6.91 -4.14
CA THR A 21 7.79 -7.66 -2.89
C THR A 21 9.14 -7.95 -2.21
N GLN A 22 10.25 -7.48 -2.80
CA GLN A 22 11.65 -7.59 -2.36
C GLN A 22 12.20 -9.02 -2.12
N ASN A 23 11.34 -10.04 -2.15
CA ASN A 23 11.69 -11.44 -1.87
C ASN A 23 11.58 -12.32 -3.13
N GLY A 24 11.28 -11.74 -4.29
CA GLY A 24 11.12 -12.44 -5.58
C GLY A 24 10.02 -13.52 -5.61
N SER A 25 9.23 -13.64 -4.55
CA SER A 25 8.29 -14.76 -4.35
C SER A 25 6.94 -14.53 -5.02
N LEU A 26 6.55 -13.26 -5.25
CA LEU A 26 5.27 -12.89 -5.83
C LEU A 26 5.47 -11.74 -6.82
N SER A 27 5.14 -11.98 -8.08
CA SER A 27 4.99 -10.95 -9.11
C SER A 27 3.51 -10.62 -9.20
N PHE A 28 3.16 -9.41 -8.78
CA PHE A 28 1.81 -8.90 -8.93
C PHE A 28 1.68 -8.17 -10.27
N PRO A 29 0.55 -8.31 -10.97
CA PRO A 29 0.31 -7.54 -12.17
C PRO A 29 0.29 -6.04 -11.83
N GLU A 30 0.73 -5.23 -12.78
CA GLU A 30 0.63 -3.78 -12.67
C GLU A 30 -0.84 -3.36 -12.66
N VAL A 31 -1.15 -2.33 -11.88
CA VAL A 31 -2.47 -1.69 -11.85
C VAL A 31 -2.38 -0.38 -12.60
N GLU A 32 -3.39 -0.08 -13.41
CA GLU A 32 -3.47 1.17 -14.16
C GLU A 32 -4.64 2.00 -13.66
N ILE A 33 -4.38 3.26 -13.29
CA ILE A 33 -5.41 4.24 -12.98
C ILE A 33 -5.53 5.21 -14.15
N ASP A 34 -6.66 5.19 -14.86
CA ASP A 34 -6.99 6.17 -15.88
C ASP A 34 -7.29 7.53 -15.23
N ILE A 35 -6.57 8.58 -15.66
CA ILE A 35 -6.77 9.95 -15.16
C ILE A 35 -7.58 10.83 -16.12
N LYS A 36 -7.88 10.37 -17.34
CA LYS A 36 -8.77 11.08 -18.27
C LYS A 36 -10.23 10.94 -17.89
N THR A 37 -10.62 9.76 -17.42
CA THR A 37 -12.01 9.44 -17.09
C THR A 37 -12.24 9.51 -15.57
N ASP A 38 -13.28 8.83 -15.11
CA ASP A 38 -13.55 8.66 -13.69
C ASP A 38 -12.47 7.79 -13.06
N ILE A 39 -11.96 8.26 -11.92
CA ILE A 39 -10.87 7.58 -11.22
C ILE A 39 -11.45 6.36 -10.51
N ASP A 40 -10.93 5.17 -10.84
CA ASP A 40 -11.27 3.92 -10.16
C ASP A 40 -10.06 3.38 -9.40
N PHE A 41 -10.24 3.13 -8.11
CA PHE A 41 -9.23 2.54 -7.22
C PHE A 41 -9.52 1.08 -6.88
N ASN A 42 -10.62 0.50 -7.37
CA ASN A 42 -11.06 -0.84 -6.97
C ASN A 42 -9.99 -1.90 -7.21
N GLU A 43 -9.33 -1.85 -8.36
CA GLU A 43 -8.29 -2.81 -8.69
C GLU A 43 -7.10 -2.72 -7.72
N LEU A 44 -6.70 -1.50 -7.37
CA LEU A 44 -5.67 -1.26 -6.35
C LEU A 44 -6.10 -1.80 -4.99
N LEU A 45 -7.33 -1.50 -4.55
CA LEU A 45 -7.84 -1.96 -3.25
C LEU A 45 -7.88 -3.49 -3.15
N ILE A 46 -8.30 -4.17 -4.22
CA ILE A 46 -8.27 -5.64 -4.29
C ILE A 46 -6.82 -6.14 -4.11
N LYS A 47 -5.84 -5.52 -4.78
CA LYS A 47 -4.43 -5.90 -4.59
C LYS A 47 -3.91 -5.65 -3.18
N LEU A 48 -4.31 -4.55 -2.56
CA LEU A 48 -3.95 -4.28 -1.17
C LEU A 48 -4.51 -5.34 -0.22
N THR A 49 -5.72 -5.86 -0.45
CA THR A 49 -6.26 -6.95 0.38
C THR A 49 -5.45 -8.24 0.28
N GLU A 50 -4.87 -8.55 -0.88
CA GLU A 50 -3.95 -9.70 -1.05
C GLU A 50 -2.67 -9.52 -0.21
N PHE A 51 -2.24 -8.29 0.05
CA PHE A 51 -1.05 -8.01 0.86
C PHE A 51 -1.30 -8.12 2.37
N ILE A 52 -2.55 -7.99 2.83
CA ILE A 52 -2.91 -8.16 4.24
C ILE A 52 -2.52 -9.56 4.71
N GLU A 53 -2.77 -10.59 3.89
CA GLU A 53 -2.41 -11.97 4.19
C GLU A 53 -0.89 -12.19 4.35
N LEU A 54 -0.08 -11.28 3.78
CA LEU A 54 1.38 -11.34 3.87
C LEU A 54 1.91 -10.61 5.12
N ASN A 55 1.07 -9.88 5.85
CA ASN A 55 1.42 -9.08 7.02
C ASN A 55 2.67 -8.19 6.77
N LYS A 56 2.73 -7.60 5.57
CA LYS A 56 3.80 -6.70 5.16
C LYS A 56 3.32 -5.26 5.13
N SER A 57 4.16 -4.35 5.61
CA SER A 57 3.96 -2.91 5.43
C SER A 57 4.24 -2.49 3.99
N ILE A 58 3.70 -1.34 3.62
CA ILE A 58 3.83 -0.74 2.29
C ILE A 58 4.73 0.48 2.39
N ASP A 59 5.77 0.49 1.58
CA ASP A 59 6.50 1.70 1.21
C ASP A 59 6.04 2.13 -0.18
N TYR A 60 6.04 3.43 -0.47
CA TYR A 60 5.58 3.92 -1.76
C TYR A 60 6.44 5.06 -2.30
N GLU A 61 6.58 5.09 -3.63
CA GLU A 61 7.26 6.17 -4.35
C GLU A 61 6.41 6.66 -5.53
N PHE A 62 6.51 7.97 -5.82
CA PHE A 62 5.87 8.61 -6.97
C PHE A 62 6.95 9.11 -7.94
N ILE A 63 6.94 8.57 -9.15
CA ILE A 63 7.84 8.91 -10.24
C ILE A 63 7.09 9.84 -11.18
N ASP A 64 7.43 11.12 -11.14
CA ASP A 64 6.79 12.19 -11.92
C ASP A 64 7.80 12.88 -12.83
N GLU A 65 8.07 12.30 -14.00
CA GLU A 65 9.05 12.82 -14.96
C GLU A 65 8.63 14.19 -15.55
N PHE A 66 7.33 14.44 -15.61
CA PHE A 66 6.75 15.62 -16.28
C PHE A 66 6.29 16.71 -15.29
N LYS A 67 6.54 16.55 -13.99
CA LYS A 67 6.07 17.46 -12.93
C LYS A 67 4.56 17.69 -12.98
N LEU A 68 3.80 16.64 -13.28
CA LEU A 68 2.35 16.69 -13.37
C LEU A 68 1.68 16.92 -12.01
N LEU A 69 2.34 16.53 -10.92
CA LEU A 69 1.88 16.79 -9.54
C LEU A 69 1.82 18.29 -9.22
N ASP A 70 2.76 19.08 -9.77
CA ASP A 70 2.80 20.53 -9.58
C ASP A 70 1.80 21.26 -10.48
N ASN A 71 1.43 20.64 -11.60
CA ASN A 71 0.67 21.28 -12.68
C ASN A 71 -0.80 20.85 -12.75
N SER A 72 -1.21 19.78 -12.05
CA SER A 72 -2.57 19.25 -12.08
C SER A 72 -3.12 19.00 -10.69
N SER A 73 -4.16 19.76 -10.32
CA SER A 73 -4.88 19.57 -9.06
C SER A 73 -5.55 18.20 -8.96
N LYS A 74 -6.00 17.63 -10.10
CA LYS A 74 -6.58 16.28 -10.14
C LYS A 74 -5.54 15.22 -9.77
N ILE A 75 -4.34 15.30 -10.36
CA ILE A 75 -3.27 14.32 -10.09
C ILE A 75 -2.77 14.47 -8.65
N LYS A 76 -2.69 15.70 -8.14
CA LYS A 76 -2.35 15.95 -6.73
C LYS A 76 -3.38 15.32 -5.78
N LEU A 77 -4.67 15.46 -6.05
CA LEU A 77 -5.72 14.85 -5.24
C LEU A 77 -5.63 13.32 -5.25
N ILE A 78 -5.32 12.72 -6.40
CA ILE A 78 -5.11 11.27 -6.52
C ILE A 78 -3.93 10.82 -5.68
N LYS A 79 -2.80 11.54 -5.76
CA LYS A 79 -1.64 11.26 -4.90
C LYS A 79 -2.01 11.29 -3.42
N GLU A 80 -2.68 12.35 -2.96
CA GLU A 80 -3.08 12.50 -1.56
C GLU A 80 -4.01 11.36 -1.12
N THR A 81 -4.93 10.95 -1.99
CA THR A 81 -5.83 9.81 -1.75
C THR A 81 -5.06 8.49 -1.64
N LEU A 82 -4.10 8.25 -2.54
CA LEU A 82 -3.24 7.06 -2.50
C LEU A 82 -2.39 7.02 -1.22
N GLU A 83 -1.81 8.15 -0.83
CA GLU A 83 -1.06 8.28 0.42
C GLU A 83 -1.94 7.97 1.64
N GLU A 84 -3.17 8.47 1.66
CA GLU A 84 -4.13 8.17 2.73
C GLU A 84 -4.46 6.68 2.80
N ILE A 85 -4.72 6.03 1.65
CA ILE A 85 -4.98 4.59 1.56
C ILE A 85 -3.81 3.79 2.13
N TYR A 86 -2.58 4.07 1.71
CA TYR A 86 -1.41 3.31 2.17
C TYR A 86 -1.06 3.56 3.63
N ASN A 87 -1.19 4.80 4.11
CA ASN A 87 -0.98 5.11 5.52
C ASN A 87 -2.03 4.41 6.39
N ASN A 88 -3.29 4.38 5.96
CA ASN A 88 -4.34 3.69 6.69
C ASN A 88 -4.08 2.17 6.71
N TYR A 89 -3.72 1.59 5.56
CA TYR A 89 -3.30 0.19 5.47
C TYR A 89 -2.16 -0.13 6.45
N ASN A 90 -1.10 0.67 6.46
CA ASN A 90 0.05 0.46 7.34
C ASN A 90 -0.32 0.57 8.82
N ASN A 91 -1.16 1.52 9.18
CA ASN A 91 -1.64 1.66 10.56
C ASN A 91 -2.38 0.41 11.02
N HIS A 92 -3.22 -0.18 10.16
CA HIS A 92 -3.92 -1.42 10.48
C HIS A 92 -2.96 -2.61 10.66
N ILE A 93 -1.96 -2.75 9.78
CA ILE A 93 -0.92 -3.80 9.90
C ILE A 93 -0.12 -3.66 11.21
N ILE A 94 0.22 -2.43 11.62
CA ILE A 94 0.97 -2.20 12.86
C ILE A 94 0.13 -2.57 14.09
N ILE A 95 -1.17 -2.24 14.07
CA ILE A 95 -2.09 -2.55 15.18
C ILE A 95 -2.25 -4.06 15.35
N ASP A 96 -2.47 -4.81 14.28
CA ASP A 96 -2.62 -6.27 14.36
C ASP A 96 -1.35 -6.95 14.91
N ASN A 97 -0.17 -6.52 14.46
CA ASN A 97 1.11 -7.00 15.02
C ASN A 97 1.25 -6.69 16.52
N THR A 98 0.78 -5.52 16.97
CA THR A 98 0.85 -5.12 18.39
C THR A 98 -0.14 -5.89 19.26
N ILE A 99 -1.29 -6.29 18.71
CA ILE A 99 -2.29 -7.10 19.43
C ILE A 99 -1.83 -8.55 19.54
N GLU A 100 -1.22 -9.11 18.50
CA GLU A 100 -0.63 -10.45 18.56
C GLU A 100 0.51 -10.54 19.58
N GLU A 101 1.38 -9.54 19.66
CA GLU A 101 2.46 -9.53 20.68
C GLU A 101 1.92 -9.45 22.11
N LYS A 102 0.84 -8.69 22.36
CA LYS A 102 0.21 -8.62 23.70
C LYS A 102 -0.52 -9.90 24.10
N ALA A 103 -1.07 -10.65 23.15
CA ALA A 103 -1.79 -11.90 23.45
C ALA A 103 -0.86 -13.07 23.85
N VAL A 104 0.45 -12.94 23.61
CA VAL A 104 1.46 -13.93 24.00
C VAL A 104 1.99 -13.67 25.41
N ASP A 105 2.02 -12.43 25.88
CA ASP A 105 2.53 -12.05 27.21
C ASP A 105 1.55 -12.39 28.36
N ASP A 106 0.24 -12.44 28.09
CA ASP A 106 -0.80 -12.74 29.09
C ASP A 106 -1.01 -14.26 29.36
N LYS A 107 -0.10 -15.14 28.93
CA LYS A 107 -0.23 -16.62 29.09
C LYS A 107 0.80 -17.30 29.99
N GLU A 108 1.65 -16.57 30.70
CA GLU A 108 2.70 -17.18 31.55
C GLU A 108 2.53 -17.04 33.06
N ASP A 109 1.35 -16.70 33.60
CA ASP A 109 1.22 -16.51 35.05
C ASP A 109 -0.03 -17.16 35.69
N ASP A 110 -0.39 -18.38 35.28
CA ASP A 110 -1.28 -19.22 36.12
C ASP A 110 -1.15 -20.73 35.83
N LEU A 111 -0.05 -21.32 36.31
CA LEU A 111 0.01 -22.77 36.57
C LEU A 111 0.44 -23.00 38.02
N PRO A 112 -0.50 -23.26 38.95
CA PRO A 112 -0.15 -23.74 40.27
C PRO A 112 0.18 -25.24 40.19
N PHE A 113 1.46 -25.59 40.33
CA PHE A 113 1.85 -26.92 40.81
C PHE A 113 1.80 -26.97 42.33
#